data_AF-A0A841D052-F1
#
_entry.id   AF-A0A841D052-F1
#
_cell.length_a   1.000
_cell.length_b   1.000
_cell.length_c   1.000
_cell.angle_alpha   90.00
_cell.angle_beta   90.00
_cell.angle_gamma   90.00
#
_symmetry.space_group_name_H-M   'P 1'
#
loop_
_entity.id
_entity.type
_entity.pdbx_description
1 polymer ?
#
loop_
_entity_poly.entity_id
_entity_poly.type
_entity_poly.pdbx_seq_one_letter_code
_entity_poly.pdbx_strand_id
1 'polypeptide(L)'
;MSIDEQHPRAAQVPASRRRGGLATTRSGHQASERSFFCRVCQRCERGLWVPAGWYLLERTPGGKGRHIRLGLYCSVACLVRAGEMLEEGAAVHARWTDLPSEEERRRERRRVVDVAQTLLAGGMSIRQAAEQLAVPTFTLKTWLREAGIRIEQAAGEREAARGAVAAAAARAGERPTGEHHPVSVLNEWVQQGRITAMEWDVVSTGPSHAPAFTATVATRPAGGDRLASATGMGASKAAARAAAAAALLAALGAG
;
A
#
# COMPACT_ATOMS: atom_id res chain seq x y z
N MET A 1 -2.64 8.08 72.71
CA MET A 1 -2.17 8.64 71.42
C MET A 1 -1.80 7.46 70.54
N SER A 2 -2.69 7.10 69.61
CA SER A 2 -2.50 6.00 68.66
C SER A 2 -2.72 6.61 67.28
N ILE A 3 -1.68 6.60 66.45
CA ILE A 3 -1.72 7.14 65.09
C ILE A 3 -1.75 5.93 64.18
N ASP A 4 -2.96 5.57 63.74
CA ASP A 4 -3.23 4.53 62.76
C ASP A 4 -3.13 5.20 61.37
N GLU A 5 -2.04 4.96 60.64
CA GLU A 5 -1.83 5.50 59.30
C GLU A 5 -2.72 4.75 58.29
N GLN A 6 -3.81 5.41 57.93
CA GLN A 6 -4.74 4.97 56.89
C GLN A 6 -4.08 5.04 55.50
N HIS A 7 -3.92 3.88 54.86
CA HIS A 7 -3.63 3.75 53.43
C HIS A 7 -4.76 4.37 52.59
N PRO A 8 -4.47 5.28 51.63
CA PRO A 8 -5.50 5.75 50.71
C PRO A 8 -5.85 4.67 49.67
N ARG A 9 -7.12 4.28 49.64
CA ARG A 9 -7.72 3.44 48.60
C ARG A 9 -7.54 4.09 47.23
N ALA A 10 -6.96 3.34 46.30
CA ALA A 10 -6.84 3.72 44.89
C ALA A 10 -8.23 4.06 44.31
N ALA A 11 -8.38 5.30 43.83
CA ALA A 11 -9.57 5.76 43.15
C ALA A 11 -9.76 4.98 41.83
N GLN A 12 -10.89 4.30 41.70
CA GLN A 12 -11.32 3.66 40.45
C GLN A 12 -11.62 4.75 39.42
N VAL A 13 -10.84 4.78 38.33
CA VAL A 13 -11.05 5.67 37.19
C VAL A 13 -12.21 5.12 36.35
N PRO A 14 -13.22 5.95 35.97
CA PRO A 14 -14.38 5.46 35.23
C PRO A 14 -14.04 5.11 33.77
N ALA A 15 -14.73 4.10 33.26
CA ALA A 15 -14.57 3.59 31.91
C ALA A 15 -15.02 4.63 30.85
N SER A 16 -14.05 5.24 30.15
CA SER A 16 -14.35 6.09 28.99
C SER A 16 -14.74 5.22 27.79
N ARG A 17 -16.04 5.18 27.48
CA ARG A 17 -16.58 4.72 26.20
C ARG A 17 -16.27 5.75 25.09
N ARG A 18 -15.50 5.35 24.07
CA ARG A 18 -15.61 5.65 22.60
C ARG A 18 -14.27 5.28 21.94
N ARG A 19 -14.14 4.10 21.31
CA ARG A 19 -14.47 3.72 19.90
C ARG A 19 -13.45 4.27 18.89
N GLY A 20 -12.53 3.42 18.41
CA GLY A 20 -11.63 3.75 17.30
C GLY A 20 -10.40 2.86 17.06
N GLY A 21 -10.57 1.53 16.92
CA GLY A 21 -9.77 0.67 16.01
C GLY A 21 -8.30 0.36 16.33
N LEU A 22 -8.05 -0.81 16.95
CA LEU A 22 -6.92 -1.70 16.64
C LEU A 22 -7.11 -3.07 17.31
N ALA A 23 -8.22 -3.73 16.99
CA ALA A 23 -8.38 -5.16 17.18
C ALA A 23 -9.55 -5.62 16.30
N THR A 24 -9.27 -5.96 15.05
CA THR A 24 -10.17 -6.83 14.30
C THR A 24 -10.24 -8.16 15.04
N THR A 25 -11.37 -8.35 15.71
CA THR A 25 -11.79 -9.56 16.40
C THR A 25 -11.83 -10.73 15.41
N ARG A 26 -10.85 -11.64 15.47
CA ARG A 26 -11.11 -13.04 15.19
C ARG A 26 -11.92 -13.58 16.37
N SER A 27 -13.22 -13.72 16.17
CA SER A 27 -14.16 -14.38 17.06
C SER A 27 -13.68 -15.79 17.38
N GLY A 28 -13.39 -16.06 18.65
CA GLY A 28 -13.12 -17.42 19.15
C GLY A 28 -11.79 -17.63 19.88
N HIS A 29 -10.90 -16.64 19.95
CA HIS A 29 -9.72 -16.77 20.82
C HIS A 29 -10.10 -16.45 22.27
N GLN A 30 -10.04 -17.47 23.13
CA GLN A 30 -9.93 -17.28 24.58
C GLN A 30 -8.96 -16.12 24.81
N ALA A 31 -9.41 -15.09 25.51
CA ALA A 31 -8.59 -13.94 25.85
C ALA A 31 -7.55 -14.44 26.86
N SER A 32 -6.47 -15.03 26.33
CA SER A 32 -5.33 -15.41 27.14
C SER A 32 -4.62 -14.14 27.57
N GLU A 33 -4.29 -14.09 28.85
CA GLU A 33 -3.43 -13.04 29.40
C GLU A 33 -2.09 -13.06 28.65
N ARG A 34 -1.67 -11.89 28.18
CA ARG A 34 -0.41 -11.70 27.46
C ARG A 34 0.53 -10.85 28.30
N SER A 35 1.82 -11.11 28.19
CA SER A 35 2.85 -10.21 28.71
C SER A 35 3.24 -9.17 27.66
N PHE A 36 3.32 -7.92 28.07
CA PHE A 36 3.78 -6.77 27.30
C PHE A 36 5.12 -6.34 27.89
N PHE A 37 6.15 -6.29 27.06
CA PHE A 37 7.53 -6.05 27.47
C PHE A 37 8.08 -4.81 26.78
N CYS A 38 8.57 -3.85 27.56
CA CYS A 38 9.25 -2.68 27.02
C CYS A 38 10.68 -3.05 26.63
N ARG A 39 11.03 -2.84 25.36
CA ARG A 39 12.37 -3.17 24.84
C ARG A 39 13.51 -2.30 25.40
N VAL A 40 13.19 -1.15 25.99
CA VAL A 40 14.18 -0.20 26.51
C VAL A 40 14.39 -0.38 28.02
N CYS A 41 13.36 -0.15 28.83
CA CYS A 41 13.48 -0.21 30.29
C CYS A 41 13.14 -1.57 30.90
N GLN A 42 12.80 -2.57 30.07
CA GLN A 42 12.44 -3.93 30.49
C GLN A 42 11.19 -4.03 31.38
N ARG A 43 10.42 -2.94 31.54
CA ARG A 43 9.12 -2.97 32.22
C ARG A 43 8.23 -4.02 31.58
N CYS A 44 7.62 -4.85 32.42
CA CYS A 44 6.73 -5.93 32.02
C CYS A 44 5.35 -5.71 32.65
N GLU A 45 4.30 -5.79 31.84
CA GLU A 45 2.92 -5.76 32.30
C GLU A 45 2.16 -6.96 31.74
N ARG A 46 1.16 -7.45 32.46
CA ARG A 46 0.30 -8.53 32.00
C ARG A 46 -1.12 -8.05 31.86
N GLY A 47 -1.80 -8.52 30.82
CA GLY A 47 -3.19 -8.18 30.59
C GLY A 47 -3.73 -8.78 29.31
N LEU A 48 -5.02 -8.63 29.10
CA LEU A 48 -5.70 -9.08 27.88
C LEU A 48 -5.38 -8.17 26.68
N TRP A 49 -5.01 -6.91 26.95
CA TRP A 49 -4.82 -5.85 25.95
C TRP A 49 -3.55 -5.05 26.26
N VAL A 50 -3.00 -4.39 25.24
CA VAL A 50 -1.85 -3.49 25.40
C VAL A 50 -2.23 -2.39 26.42
N PRO A 51 -1.41 -2.15 27.46
CA PRO A 51 -1.78 -1.18 28.48
C PRO A 51 -1.84 0.24 27.94
N ALA A 52 -2.65 1.09 28.56
CA ALA A 52 -2.75 2.49 28.17
C ALA A 52 -1.41 3.21 28.34
N GLY A 53 -1.08 4.11 27.42
CA GLY A 53 0.20 4.84 27.42
C GLY A 53 1.39 4.05 26.87
N TRP A 54 1.18 2.83 26.37
CA TRP A 54 2.20 2.08 25.65
C TRP A 54 2.17 2.40 24.15
N TYR A 55 3.35 2.38 23.53
CA TYR A 55 3.59 2.72 22.14
C TYR A 55 4.11 1.51 21.37
N LEU A 56 3.72 1.42 20.10
CA LEU A 56 4.11 0.36 19.16
C LEU A 56 4.96 0.97 18.05
N LEU A 57 6.15 0.41 17.82
CA LEU A 57 6.99 0.78 16.69
C LEU A 57 6.90 -0.29 15.60
N GLU A 58 6.55 0.14 14.39
CA GLU A 58 6.45 -0.72 13.23
C GLU A 58 7.24 -0.13 12.05
N ARG A 59 7.87 -1.00 11.28
CA ARG A 59 8.53 -0.65 10.02
C ARG A 59 7.66 -1.14 8.87
N THR A 60 7.39 -0.26 7.91
CA THR A 60 6.75 -0.63 6.65
C THR A 60 7.82 -0.83 5.59
N PRO A 61 8.26 -2.06 5.29
CA PRO A 61 9.06 -2.31 4.10
C PRO A 61 8.18 -2.00 2.90
N GLY A 62 8.52 -0.99 2.09
CA GLY A 62 7.67 -0.55 0.98
C GLY A 62 7.16 -1.73 0.13
N GLY A 63 5.84 -1.82 -0.05
CA GLY A 63 5.18 -2.95 -0.70
C GLY A 63 3.81 -3.25 -0.08
N LYS A 64 2.92 -3.90 -0.83
CA LYS A 64 1.55 -4.26 -0.39
C LYS A 64 1.59 -5.31 0.74
N GLY A 65 1.81 -4.87 1.97
CA GLY A 65 0.96 -5.33 3.08
C GLY A 65 1.55 -6.22 4.17
N ARG A 66 2.78 -5.98 4.67
CA ARG A 66 3.15 -6.49 6.02
C ARG A 66 3.98 -5.46 6.78
N HIS A 67 3.39 -4.90 7.84
CA HIS A 67 4.12 -4.12 8.83
C HIS A 67 4.99 -5.07 9.66
N ILE A 68 6.28 -4.74 9.79
CA ILE A 68 7.20 -5.47 10.65
C ILE A 68 7.17 -4.78 12.01
N ARG A 69 6.65 -5.46 13.02
CA ARG A 69 6.66 -4.97 14.40
C ARG A 69 8.08 -5.00 14.96
N LEU A 70 8.60 -3.85 15.34
CA LEU A 70 9.94 -3.71 15.93
C LEU A 70 9.91 -3.83 17.45
N GLY A 71 8.90 -3.27 18.12
CA GLY A 71 8.84 -3.33 19.58
C GLY A 71 7.65 -2.64 20.22
N LEU A 72 7.51 -2.83 21.54
CA LEU A 72 6.62 -2.11 22.43
C LEU A 72 7.40 -1.28 23.43
N TYR A 73 6.83 -0.13 23.82
CA TYR A 73 7.47 0.85 24.70
C TYR A 73 6.47 1.39 25.70
N CYS A 74 6.82 1.39 26.99
CA CYS A 74 5.88 1.79 28.06
C CYS A 74 5.68 3.30 28.19
N SER A 75 6.41 4.12 27.42
CA SER A 75 6.32 5.58 27.44
C SER A 75 6.91 6.19 26.17
N VAL A 76 6.59 7.47 25.90
CA VAL A 76 7.19 8.24 24.80
C VAL A 76 8.71 8.30 24.94
N ALA A 77 9.23 8.48 26.16
CA ALA A 77 10.67 8.51 26.40
C ALA A 77 11.36 7.20 25.97
N CYS A 78 10.76 6.04 26.27
CA CYS A 78 11.27 4.76 25.81
C CYS A 78 11.18 4.60 24.29
N LEU A 79 10.14 5.14 23.65
CA LEU A 79 10.00 5.12 22.19
C LEU A 79 11.09 5.98 21.52
N VAL A 80 11.32 7.19 22.01
CA VAL A 80 12.36 8.10 21.49
C VAL A 80 13.74 7.45 21.65
N ARG A 81 14.05 6.90 22.83
CA ARG A 81 15.31 6.20 23.07
C ARG A 81 15.50 5.01 22.13
N ALA A 82 14.42 4.29 21.80
CA ALA A 82 14.50 3.22 20.82
C ALA A 82 14.79 3.72 19.39
N GLY A 83 14.29 4.91 19.03
CA GLY A 83 14.65 5.59 17.80
C GLY A 83 16.14 5.90 17.73
N GLU A 84 16.70 6.49 18.78
CA GLU A 84 18.14 6.78 18.90
C GLU A 84 18.99 5.49 18.76
N MET A 85 18.61 4.42 19.45
CA MET A 85 19.31 3.12 19.34
C MET A 85 19.28 2.54 17.93
N LEU A 86 18.17 2.74 17.18
CA LEU A 86 18.07 2.30 15.80
C LEU A 86 18.96 3.15 14.87
N GLU A 87 19.05 4.45 15.10
CA GLU A 87 19.95 5.35 14.37
C GLU A 87 21.42 5.01 14.64
N GLU A 88 21.78 4.82 15.91
CA GLU A 88 23.11 4.36 16.33
C GLU A 88 23.46 3.01 15.68
N GLY A 89 22.54 2.05 15.75
CA GLY A 89 22.70 0.72 15.14
C GLY A 89 22.85 0.80 13.62
N ALA A 90 22.09 1.66 12.95
CA ALA A 90 22.21 1.89 11.51
C ALA A 90 23.57 2.51 11.15
N ALA A 91 24.08 3.45 11.95
CA ALA A 91 25.40 4.05 11.74
C ALA A 91 26.53 3.04 11.97
N VAL A 92 26.44 2.21 13.02
CA VAL A 92 27.40 1.11 13.26
C VAL A 92 27.38 0.11 12.12
N HIS A 93 26.19 -0.33 11.69
CA HIS A 93 26.04 -1.25 10.58
C HIS A 93 26.65 -0.69 9.30
N ALA A 94 26.35 0.58 8.97
CA ALA A 94 26.88 1.24 7.79
C ALA A 94 28.41 1.25 7.77
N ARG A 95 29.06 1.60 8.90
CA ARG A 95 30.52 1.54 9.03
C ARG A 95 31.07 0.12 8.84
N TRP A 96 30.40 -0.89 9.38
CA TRP A 96 30.85 -2.28 9.28
C TRP A 96 30.72 -2.84 7.86
N THR A 97 29.68 -2.44 7.14
CA THR A 97 29.41 -2.89 5.76
C THR A 97 29.95 -1.95 4.69
N ASP A 98 30.73 -0.93 5.07
CA ASP A 98 31.21 0.14 4.17
C ASP A 98 30.08 0.77 3.33
N LEU A 99 28.89 0.91 3.93
CA LEU A 99 27.76 1.59 3.31
C LEU A 99 27.84 3.08 3.59
N PRO A 100 27.38 3.94 2.65
CA PRO A 100 27.31 5.37 2.88
C PRO A 100 26.46 5.66 4.12
N SER A 101 26.98 6.52 4.98
CA SER A 101 26.25 7.08 6.12
C SER A 101 25.00 7.82 5.65
N GLU A 102 24.04 8.02 6.55
CA GLU A 102 22.81 8.74 6.22
C GLU A 102 23.11 10.18 5.75
N GLU A 103 24.10 10.82 6.36
CA GLU A 103 24.55 12.15 5.97
C GLU A 103 25.19 12.16 4.57
N GLU A 104 25.99 11.16 4.22
CA GLU A 104 26.53 11.01 2.86
C GLU A 104 25.41 10.74 1.84
N ARG A 105 24.45 9.87 2.16
CA ARG A 105 23.27 9.65 1.33
C ARG A 105 22.48 10.94 1.10
N ARG A 106 22.34 11.76 2.15
CA ARG A 106 21.66 13.06 2.07
C ARG A 106 22.40 14.05 1.20
N ARG A 107 23.73 14.12 1.32
CA ARG A 107 24.58 14.97 0.47
C ARG A 107 24.54 14.54 -0.98
N GLU A 108 24.65 13.24 -1.24
CA GLU A 108 24.59 12.69 -2.59
C GLU A 108 23.23 12.96 -3.22
N ARG A 109 22.14 12.70 -2.48
CA ARG A 109 20.79 13.05 -2.91
C ARG A 109 20.67 14.53 -3.27
N ARG A 110 21.24 15.44 -2.46
CA ARG A 110 21.21 16.89 -2.75
C ARG A 110 21.95 17.22 -4.03
N ARG A 111 23.15 16.65 -4.24
CA ARG A 111 23.91 16.80 -5.50
C ARG A 111 23.11 16.32 -6.70
N VAL A 112 22.47 15.16 -6.61
CA VAL A 112 21.62 14.62 -7.68
C VAL A 112 20.47 15.58 -8.00
N VAL A 113 19.84 16.16 -6.98
CA VAL A 113 18.75 17.14 -7.17
C VAL A 113 19.26 18.41 -7.86
N ASP A 114 20.41 18.94 -7.45
CA ASP A 114 21.00 20.15 -8.05
C ASP A 114 21.36 19.93 -9.53
N VAL A 115 21.96 18.77 -9.85
CA VAL A 115 22.27 18.40 -11.24
C VAL A 115 21.00 18.17 -12.05
N ALA A 116 20.00 17.47 -11.49
CA ALA A 116 18.72 17.25 -12.15
C ALA A 116 18.02 18.56 -12.48
N GLN A 117 18.04 19.54 -11.58
CA GLN A 117 17.46 20.87 -11.83
C GLN A 117 18.14 21.56 -13.01
N THR A 118 19.47 21.45 -13.12
CA THR A 118 20.24 21.99 -14.25
C THR A 118 19.86 21.31 -15.57
N LEU A 119 19.73 19.98 -15.57
CA LEU A 119 19.32 19.21 -16.77
C LEU A 119 17.90 19.58 -17.23
N LEU A 120 16.96 19.71 -16.29
CA LEU A 120 15.58 20.10 -16.57
C LEU A 120 15.49 21.52 -17.12
N ALA A 121 16.27 22.46 -16.58
CA ALA A 121 16.36 23.83 -17.10
C ALA A 121 16.94 23.87 -18.52
N GLY A 122 17.80 22.92 -18.89
CA GLY A 122 18.30 22.70 -20.24
C GLY A 122 17.29 22.06 -21.21
N GLY A 123 16.03 21.86 -20.80
CA GLY A 123 14.97 21.31 -21.64
C GLY A 123 14.88 19.78 -21.64
N MET A 124 15.66 19.09 -20.80
CA MET A 124 15.62 17.63 -20.70
C MET A 124 14.33 17.17 -20.01
N SER A 125 13.79 16.02 -20.45
CA SER A 125 12.66 15.38 -19.75
C SER A 125 13.09 14.78 -18.40
N ILE A 126 12.14 14.57 -17.48
CA ILE A 126 12.45 13.96 -16.17
C ILE A 126 13.01 12.54 -16.37
N ARG A 127 12.48 11.82 -17.37
CA ARG A 127 12.89 10.45 -17.67
C ARG A 127 14.35 10.41 -18.14
N GLN A 128 14.72 11.28 -19.07
CA GLN A 128 16.10 11.38 -19.56
C GLN A 128 17.06 11.80 -18.45
N ALA A 129 16.68 12.79 -17.63
CA ALA A 129 17.50 13.21 -16.50
C ALA A 129 17.70 12.07 -15.48
N ALA A 130 16.64 11.31 -15.19
CA ALA A 130 16.70 10.14 -14.31
C ALA A 130 17.63 9.05 -14.86
N GLU A 131 17.57 8.77 -16.15
CA GLU A 131 18.44 7.80 -16.83
C GLU A 131 19.90 8.24 -16.80
N GLN A 132 20.19 9.52 -17.11
CA GLN A 132 21.54 10.07 -17.07
C GLN A 132 22.14 10.07 -15.65
N LEU A 133 21.30 10.28 -14.63
CA LEU A 133 21.71 10.24 -13.23
C LEU A 133 21.73 8.83 -12.64
N ALA A 134 21.36 7.81 -13.42
CA ALA A 134 21.20 6.41 -12.97
C ALA A 134 20.28 6.27 -11.74
N VAL A 135 19.26 7.12 -11.62
CA VAL A 135 18.27 7.09 -10.53
C VAL A 135 16.91 6.68 -11.08
N PRO A 136 16.13 5.82 -10.39
CA PRO A 136 14.78 5.51 -10.83
C PRO A 136 13.91 6.77 -10.98
N THR A 137 13.17 6.89 -12.08
CA THR A 137 12.35 8.09 -12.38
C THR A 137 11.38 8.46 -11.25
N PHE A 138 10.79 7.48 -10.56
CA PHE A 138 9.91 7.74 -9.42
C PHE A 138 10.65 8.35 -8.23
N THR A 139 11.85 7.84 -7.95
CA THR A 139 12.73 8.34 -6.89
C THR A 139 13.14 9.78 -7.16
N LEU A 140 13.57 10.09 -8.39
CA LEU A 140 13.93 11.46 -8.77
C LEU A 140 12.73 12.41 -8.64
N LYS A 141 11.54 12.01 -9.11
CA LYS A 141 10.31 12.80 -8.93
C LYS A 141 10.00 13.10 -7.47
N THR A 142 10.21 12.11 -6.59
CA THR A 142 9.99 12.25 -5.15
C THR A 142 10.99 13.24 -4.56
N TRP A 143 12.27 13.11 -4.92
CA TRP A 143 13.32 14.00 -4.43
C TRP A 143 13.16 15.45 -4.88
N LEU A 144 12.80 15.68 -6.14
CA LEU A 144 12.51 17.01 -6.69
C LEU A 144 11.31 17.66 -6.00
N ARG A 145 10.25 16.89 -5.74
CA ARG A 145 9.06 17.38 -5.03
C ARG A 145 9.37 17.76 -3.59
N GLU A 146 10.13 16.93 -2.89
CA GLU A 146 10.57 17.22 -1.52
C GLU A 146 11.50 18.44 -1.46
N ALA A 147 12.25 18.72 -2.54
CA ALA A 147 13.05 19.94 -2.68
C ALA A 147 12.22 21.17 -3.11
N GLY A 148 10.91 21.04 -3.31
CA GLY A 148 10.02 22.14 -3.70
C GLY A 148 10.07 22.52 -5.19
N ILE A 149 10.77 21.75 -6.03
CA ILE A 149 10.90 22.01 -7.46
C ILE A 149 9.61 21.56 -8.15
N ARG A 150 8.84 22.53 -8.65
CA ARG A 150 7.61 22.26 -9.42
C ARG A 150 8.00 21.80 -10.81
N ILE A 151 7.68 20.55 -11.12
CA ILE A 151 7.89 20.00 -12.45
C ILE A 151 6.63 20.25 -13.26
N GLU A 152 6.63 21.31 -14.06
CA GLU A 152 5.62 21.49 -15.09
C GLU A 152 5.82 20.37 -16.12
N GLN A 153 4.80 19.52 -16.30
CA GLN A 153 4.84 18.52 -17.36
C GLN A 153 4.90 19.27 -18.68
N ALA A 154 6.09 19.37 -19.29
CA ALA A 154 6.22 19.84 -20.65
C ALA A 154 5.26 19.00 -21.51
N ALA A 155 4.33 19.68 -22.19
CA ALA A 155 3.22 19.08 -22.91
C ALA A 155 3.64 17.95 -23.89
N GLY A 156 4.90 17.97 -24.34
CA GLY A 156 5.50 16.94 -25.19
C GLY A 156 5.62 15.54 -24.56
N GLU A 157 5.70 15.40 -23.23
CA GLU A 157 5.74 14.07 -22.59
C GLU A 157 4.38 13.35 -22.68
N ARG A 158 3.25 14.09 -22.71
CA ARG A 158 1.91 13.50 -22.89
C ARG A 158 1.69 13.03 -24.32
N GLU A 159 2.26 13.73 -25.29
CA GLU A 159 2.12 13.41 -26.71
C GLU A 159 3.05 12.27 -27.14
N ALA A 160 4.30 12.26 -26.64
CA ALA A 160 5.22 11.14 -26.83
C ALA A 160 4.79 9.87 -26.08
N ALA A 161 4.24 10.00 -24.87
CA ALA A 161 3.65 8.86 -24.16
C ALA A 161 2.36 8.36 -24.83
N ARG A 162 1.51 9.24 -25.37
CA ARG A 162 0.37 8.82 -26.20
C ARG A 162 0.82 8.11 -27.47
N GLY A 163 1.85 8.60 -28.15
CA GLY A 163 2.42 7.96 -29.35
C GLY A 163 3.05 6.60 -29.07
N ALA A 164 3.83 6.47 -27.98
CA ALA A 164 4.45 5.20 -27.59
C ALA A 164 3.43 4.17 -27.06
N VAL A 165 2.40 4.62 -26.33
CA VAL A 165 1.30 3.77 -25.87
C VAL A 165 0.39 3.37 -27.04
N ALA A 166 0.16 4.25 -28.03
CA ALA A 166 -0.57 3.92 -29.25
C ALA A 166 0.18 2.91 -30.12
N ALA A 167 1.51 3.06 -30.27
CA ALA A 167 2.34 2.13 -31.04
C ALA A 167 2.51 0.75 -30.35
N ALA A 168 2.59 0.72 -29.00
CA ALA A 168 2.63 -0.51 -28.24
C ALA A 168 1.26 -1.22 -28.18
N ALA A 169 0.16 -0.45 -28.12
CA ALA A 169 -1.20 -1.00 -28.18
C ALA A 169 -1.55 -1.54 -29.58
N ALA A 170 -1.05 -0.92 -30.64
CA ALA A 170 -1.22 -1.41 -32.01
C ALA A 170 -0.50 -2.75 -32.28
N ARG A 171 0.56 -3.08 -31.52
CA ARG A 171 1.31 -4.34 -31.65
C ARG A 171 0.82 -5.47 -30.74
N ALA A 172 0.00 -5.15 -29.74
CA ALA A 172 -0.50 -6.10 -28.76
C ALA A 172 -2.03 -6.03 -28.72
N GLY A 173 -2.68 -6.67 -29.70
CA GLY A 173 -4.09 -7.06 -29.67
C GLY A 173 -5.06 -5.97 -29.24
N GLU A 174 -5.62 -5.30 -30.25
CA GLU A 174 -6.94 -4.65 -30.23
C GLU A 174 -7.56 -4.44 -28.84
N ARG A 175 -7.23 -3.31 -28.21
CA ARG A 175 -7.99 -2.82 -27.05
C ARG A 175 -9.26 -2.15 -27.56
N PRO A 176 -10.44 -2.43 -26.96
CA PRO A 176 -11.64 -1.66 -27.22
C PRO A 176 -11.36 -0.19 -26.89
N THR A 177 -11.60 0.65 -27.89
CA THR A 177 -11.48 2.09 -27.86
C THR A 177 -12.39 2.70 -26.78
N GLY A 178 -11.85 3.61 -25.97
CA GLY A 178 -12.53 4.86 -25.56
C GLY A 178 -13.81 4.81 -24.72
N GLU A 179 -14.43 3.66 -24.50
CA GLU A 179 -15.64 3.51 -23.71
C GLU A 179 -15.34 2.67 -22.46
N HIS A 180 -15.86 3.12 -21.33
CA HIS A 180 -15.67 2.64 -19.96
C HIS A 180 -15.16 1.18 -19.82
N HIS A 181 -14.07 0.99 -19.06
CA HIS A 181 -13.50 -0.33 -18.79
C HIS A 181 -14.59 -1.30 -18.28
N PRO A 182 -14.75 -2.50 -18.86
CA PRO A 182 -15.96 -3.33 -18.69
C PRO A 182 -16.22 -3.76 -17.23
N VAL A 183 -15.15 -4.01 -16.47
CA VAL A 183 -15.27 -4.30 -15.02
C VAL A 183 -15.85 -3.10 -14.25
N SER A 184 -15.50 -1.87 -14.65
CA SER A 184 -16.02 -0.65 -14.01
C SER A 184 -17.49 -0.47 -14.30
N VAL A 185 -17.94 -0.73 -15.54
CA VAL A 185 -19.36 -0.68 -15.92
C VAL A 185 -20.19 -1.66 -15.10
N LEU A 186 -19.72 -2.91 -14.95
CA LEU A 186 -20.41 -3.89 -14.10
C LEU A 186 -20.46 -3.45 -12.63
N ASN A 187 -19.39 -2.87 -12.09
CA ASN A 187 -19.39 -2.34 -10.72
C ASN A 187 -20.41 -1.20 -10.56
N GLU A 188 -20.50 -0.29 -11.54
CA GLU A 188 -21.52 0.77 -11.56
C GLU A 188 -22.93 0.17 -11.55
N TRP A 189 -23.19 -0.89 -12.32
CA TRP A 189 -24.48 -1.58 -12.33
C TRP A 189 -24.82 -2.24 -11.00
N VAL A 190 -23.84 -2.80 -10.28
CA VAL A 190 -24.04 -3.30 -8.90
C VAL A 190 -24.44 -2.15 -7.97
N GLN A 191 -23.75 -1.01 -8.05
CA GLN A 191 -24.04 0.16 -7.19
C GLN A 191 -25.41 0.79 -7.50
N GLN A 192 -25.82 0.76 -8.76
CA GLN A 192 -27.14 1.20 -9.20
C GLN A 192 -28.26 0.18 -8.89
N GLY A 193 -27.91 -0.99 -8.35
CA GLY A 193 -28.87 -2.06 -8.07
C GLY A 193 -29.48 -2.70 -9.32
N ARG A 194 -28.83 -2.57 -10.49
CA ARG A 194 -29.27 -3.20 -11.75
C ARG A 194 -28.91 -4.68 -11.82
N ILE A 195 -27.88 -5.09 -11.10
CA ILE A 195 -27.45 -6.47 -10.96
C ILE A 195 -27.05 -6.73 -9.50
N THR A 196 -27.08 -7.98 -9.06
CA THR A 196 -26.61 -8.37 -7.73
C THR A 196 -25.08 -8.34 -7.65
N ALA A 197 -24.55 -8.54 -6.43
CA ALA A 197 -23.12 -8.75 -6.24
C ALA A 197 -22.58 -9.82 -7.20
N MET A 198 -21.42 -9.55 -7.78
CA MET A 198 -20.76 -10.44 -8.74
C MET A 198 -19.90 -11.48 -8.01
N GLU A 199 -19.99 -12.72 -8.46
CA GLU A 199 -19.09 -13.79 -8.06
C GLU A 199 -18.02 -13.98 -9.14
N TRP A 200 -16.76 -14.06 -8.71
CA TRP A 200 -15.62 -14.18 -9.61
C TRP A 200 -14.81 -15.44 -9.29
N ASP A 201 -14.63 -16.29 -10.30
CA ASP A 201 -13.67 -17.39 -10.27
C ASP A 201 -12.53 -17.12 -11.25
N VAL A 202 -11.29 -17.39 -10.86
CA VAL A 202 -10.10 -17.16 -11.72
C VAL A 202 -9.12 -18.31 -11.56
N VAL A 203 -8.95 -19.07 -12.64
CA VAL A 203 -8.01 -20.19 -12.72
C VAL A 203 -6.78 -19.77 -13.52
N SER A 204 -5.61 -20.19 -13.07
CA SER A 204 -4.34 -20.04 -13.79
C SER A 204 -3.90 -21.39 -14.34
N THR A 205 -3.51 -21.44 -15.59
CA THR A 205 -2.94 -22.61 -16.27
C THR A 205 -1.63 -22.25 -16.95
N GLY A 206 -0.82 -23.25 -17.32
CA GLY A 206 0.45 -23.05 -18.01
C GLY A 206 1.66 -22.84 -17.09
N PRO A 207 2.87 -22.80 -17.67
CA PRO A 207 4.11 -22.68 -16.92
C PRO A 207 4.31 -21.28 -16.34
N SER A 208 5.15 -21.15 -15.30
CA SER A 208 5.39 -19.88 -14.60
C SER A 208 5.93 -18.76 -15.49
N HIS A 209 6.57 -19.10 -16.62
CA HIS A 209 7.10 -18.17 -17.61
C HIS A 209 6.10 -17.82 -18.73
N ALA A 210 4.94 -18.48 -18.80
CA ALA A 210 3.87 -18.20 -19.77
C ALA A 210 2.49 -18.60 -19.20
N PRO A 211 2.02 -17.96 -18.11
CA PRO A 211 0.74 -18.30 -17.51
C PRO A 211 -0.44 -17.79 -18.36
N ALA A 212 -1.44 -18.65 -18.55
CA ALA A 212 -2.75 -18.29 -19.07
C ALA A 212 -3.76 -18.20 -17.92
N PHE A 213 -4.65 -17.22 -17.96
CA PHE A 213 -5.69 -17.03 -16.96
C PHE A 213 -7.05 -17.13 -17.60
N THR A 214 -7.94 -17.87 -16.96
CA THR A 214 -9.37 -17.96 -17.30
C THR A 214 -10.16 -17.41 -16.14
N ALA A 215 -10.98 -16.39 -16.39
CA ALA A 215 -11.84 -15.78 -15.39
C ALA A 215 -13.30 -16.03 -15.77
N THR A 216 -14.13 -16.40 -14.80
CA THR A 216 -15.57 -16.52 -14.93
C THR A 216 -16.23 -15.55 -13.97
N VAL A 217 -17.22 -14.80 -14.46
CA VAL A 217 -18.04 -13.88 -13.66
C VAL A 217 -19.50 -14.32 -13.72
N ALA A 218 -20.18 -14.28 -12.58
CA ALA A 218 -21.60 -14.57 -12.50
C ALA A 218 -22.33 -13.49 -11.68
N THR A 219 -23.55 -13.14 -12.08
CA THR A 219 -24.43 -12.19 -11.39
C THR A 219 -25.90 -12.47 -11.73
N ARG A 220 -26.85 -11.90 -10.99
CA ARG A 220 -28.28 -11.92 -11.31
C ARG A 220 -28.76 -10.51 -11.69
N PRO A 221 -29.45 -10.32 -12.82
CA PRO A 221 -30.13 -9.06 -13.14
C PRO A 221 -31.22 -8.72 -12.12
N ALA A 222 -31.41 -7.43 -11.84
CA ALA A 222 -32.50 -6.98 -10.99
C ALA A 222 -33.85 -7.27 -11.66
N GLY A 223 -34.72 -7.98 -10.95
CA GLY A 223 -36.04 -8.39 -11.45
C GLY A 223 -36.06 -9.70 -12.24
N GLY A 224 -34.92 -10.39 -12.38
CA GLY A 224 -34.84 -11.71 -13.01
C GLY A 224 -34.26 -12.78 -12.08
N ASP A 225 -34.82 -13.99 -12.11
CA ASP A 225 -34.28 -15.14 -11.36
C ASP A 225 -33.14 -15.86 -12.09
N ARG A 226 -32.84 -15.44 -13.32
CA ARG A 226 -31.82 -16.10 -14.15
C ARG A 226 -30.42 -15.61 -13.80
N LEU A 227 -29.54 -16.56 -13.45
CA LEU A 227 -28.11 -16.30 -13.32
C LEU A 227 -27.52 -16.04 -14.70
N ALA A 228 -26.87 -14.88 -14.86
CA ALA A 228 -26.05 -14.55 -16.02
C ALA A 228 -24.59 -14.81 -15.66
N SER A 229 -23.89 -15.59 -16.50
CA SER A 229 -22.47 -15.84 -16.33
C SER A 229 -21.73 -15.76 -17.66
N ALA A 230 -20.46 -15.37 -17.60
CA ALA A 230 -19.58 -15.33 -18.76
C ALA A 230 -18.14 -15.62 -18.36
N THR A 231 -17.37 -16.14 -19.31
CA THR A 231 -15.97 -16.51 -19.12
C THR A 231 -15.09 -15.78 -20.13
N GLY A 232 -13.90 -15.37 -19.70
CA GLY A 232 -12.90 -14.71 -20.53
C GLY A 232 -11.49 -15.15 -20.19
N MET A 233 -10.60 -15.11 -21.19
CA MET A 233 -9.21 -15.53 -21.06
C MET A 233 -8.25 -14.36 -21.24
N GLY A 234 -7.05 -14.46 -20.67
CA GLY A 234 -5.99 -13.48 -20.91
C GLY A 234 -4.63 -13.88 -20.34
N ALA A 235 -3.58 -13.21 -20.82
CA ALA A 235 -2.19 -13.40 -20.35
C ALA A 235 -1.93 -12.83 -18.92
N SER A 236 -2.94 -12.24 -18.30
CA SER A 236 -2.92 -11.82 -16.90
C SER A 236 -4.30 -11.96 -16.28
N LYS A 237 -4.37 -12.07 -14.95
CA LYS A 237 -5.65 -12.06 -14.20
C LYS A 237 -6.52 -10.84 -14.55
N ALA A 238 -5.90 -9.68 -14.77
CA ALA A 238 -6.61 -8.45 -15.12
C ALA A 238 -7.21 -8.53 -16.53
N ALA A 239 -6.44 -9.03 -17.51
CA ALA A 239 -6.92 -9.21 -18.88
C ALA A 239 -8.06 -10.24 -18.96
N ALA A 240 -7.93 -11.37 -18.26
CA ALA A 240 -8.98 -12.40 -18.20
C ALA A 240 -10.27 -11.85 -17.59
N ARG A 241 -10.17 -11.07 -16.50
CA ARG A 241 -11.34 -10.42 -15.88
C ARG A 241 -12.00 -9.37 -16.78
N ALA A 242 -11.20 -8.59 -17.51
CA ALA A 242 -11.74 -7.61 -18.46
C ALA A 242 -12.49 -8.30 -19.60
N ALA A 243 -11.94 -9.40 -20.14
CA ALA A 243 -12.59 -10.20 -21.17
C ALA A 243 -13.90 -10.84 -20.67
N ALA A 244 -13.90 -11.42 -19.47
CA ALA A 244 -15.10 -12.01 -18.88
C ALA A 244 -16.18 -10.96 -18.59
N ALA A 245 -15.79 -9.78 -18.11
CA ALA A 245 -16.71 -8.66 -17.90
C ALA A 245 -17.32 -8.15 -19.21
N ALA A 246 -16.54 -8.03 -20.27
CA ALA A 246 -17.04 -7.62 -21.58
C ALA A 246 -18.05 -8.64 -22.13
N ALA A 247 -17.74 -9.93 -22.02
CA ALA A 247 -18.65 -11.00 -22.43
C ALA A 247 -19.95 -11.00 -21.60
N LEU A 248 -19.88 -10.72 -20.30
CA LEU A 248 -21.07 -10.60 -19.45
C LEU A 248 -21.93 -9.38 -19.82
N LEU A 249 -21.31 -8.22 -20.06
CA LEU A 249 -22.04 -7.02 -20.50
C LEU A 249 -22.77 -7.26 -21.83
N ALA A 250 -22.12 -7.94 -22.78
CA ALA A 250 -22.76 -8.34 -24.03
C ALA A 250 -23.95 -9.29 -23.79
N ALA A 251 -23.81 -10.26 -22.89
CA ALA A 251 -24.89 -11.19 -22.54
C ALA A 251 -26.08 -10.50 -21.84
N LEU A 252 -25.80 -9.45 -21.05
CA LEU A 252 -26.82 -8.68 -20.34
C LEU A 252 -27.49 -7.60 -21.21
N GLY A 253 -26.82 -7.12 -22.26
CA GLY A 253 -27.37 -6.16 -23.22
C GLY A 253 -28.08 -6.78 -24.42
N ALA A 254 -27.93 -8.09 -24.64
CA ALA A 254 -28.56 -8.83 -25.74
C ALA A 254 -29.91 -9.49 -25.37
N GLY A 255 -30.47 -9.16 -24.21
CA GLY A 255 -31.78 -9.64 -23.74
C GLY A 255 -32.69 -8.50 -23.34
#